data_AF-A0A316M303-F1
#
_entry.id   AF-A0A316M303-F1
#
_cell.length_a   1.000
_cell.length_b   1.000
_cell.length_c   1.000
_cell.angle_alpha   90.00
_cell.angle_beta   90.00
_cell.angle_gamma   90.00
#
_symmetry.space_group_name_H-M   'P 1'
#
loop_
_entity.id
_entity.type
_entity.pdbx_description
1 polymer ?
#
loop_
_entity_poly.entity_id
_entity_poly.type
_entity_poly.pdbx_seq_one_letter_code
_entity_poly.pdbx_strand_id
1 'polypeptide(L)'
;MKIIYMKCKYSLYTRNDAEALARKINRDRRLRAMVTFVLANGLYMKKAYAASNLDKVNSAGFQILNIVRTFGYWICIIGCIMEIVRSLMQGDTKSIGKIILKYVLGFGSFYFLPWFFDLIREMFV
;
A
#
# COMPACT_ATOMS: atom_id res chain seq x y z
N MET A 1 -3.34 -9.88 -49.19
CA MET A 1 -4.19 -10.96 -48.64
C MET A 1 -3.48 -11.81 -47.57
N LYS A 2 -2.28 -12.37 -47.85
CA LYS A 2 -1.51 -13.27 -46.93
C LYS A 2 -1.21 -12.72 -45.52
N ILE A 3 -0.96 -11.41 -45.39
CA ILE A 3 -0.64 -10.74 -44.11
C ILE A 3 -1.84 -10.73 -43.14
N ILE A 4 -3.06 -10.61 -43.67
CA ILE A 4 -4.29 -10.57 -42.87
C ILE A 4 -4.59 -11.95 -42.26
N TYR A 5 -4.41 -13.02 -43.06
CA TYR A 5 -4.55 -14.39 -42.57
C TYR A 5 -3.54 -14.74 -41.49
N MET A 6 -2.31 -14.21 -41.58
CA MET A 6 -1.28 -14.45 -40.58
C MET A 6 -1.57 -13.73 -39.25
N LYS A 7 -2.05 -12.48 -39.28
CA LYS A 7 -2.53 -11.76 -38.08
C LYS A 7 -3.73 -12.45 -37.42
N CYS A 8 -4.67 -12.95 -38.24
CA CYS A 8 -5.84 -13.67 -37.74
C CYS A 8 -5.45 -14.98 -37.05
N LYS A 9 -4.54 -15.75 -37.64
CA LYS A 9 -4.03 -16.99 -37.05
C LYS A 9 -3.26 -16.74 -35.74
N TYR A 10 -2.48 -15.67 -35.69
CA TYR A 10 -1.76 -15.26 -34.47
C TYR A 10 -2.75 -14.88 -33.35
N SER A 11 -3.77 -14.06 -33.66
CA SER A 11 -4.82 -13.68 -32.70
C SER A 11 -5.63 -14.86 -32.17
N LEU A 12 -5.88 -15.89 -32.99
CA LEU A 12 -6.58 -17.11 -32.58
C LEU A 12 -5.70 -18.01 -31.69
N TYR A 13 -4.41 -18.12 -31.99
CA TYR A 13 -3.47 -18.87 -31.17
C TYR A 13 -3.33 -18.25 -29.76
N THR A 14 -3.17 -16.92 -29.67
CA THR A 14 -3.08 -16.22 -28.37
C THR A 14 -4.39 -16.31 -27.57
N ARG A 15 -5.55 -16.35 -28.24
CA ARG A 15 -6.85 -16.54 -27.58
C ARG A 15 -6.99 -17.92 -26.96
N ASN A 16 -6.64 -18.97 -27.70
CA ASN A 16 -6.70 -20.34 -27.20
C ASN A 16 -5.76 -20.57 -26.01
N ASP A 17 -4.58 -19.95 -26.02
CA ASP A 17 -3.62 -20.02 -24.91
C ASP A 17 -4.13 -19.26 -23.66
N ALA A 18 -4.73 -18.07 -23.86
CA ALA A 18 -5.37 -17.33 -22.78
C ALA A 18 -6.55 -18.10 -22.15
N GLU A 19 -7.35 -18.81 -22.94
CA GLU A 19 -8.43 -19.67 -22.44
C GLU A 19 -7.89 -20.89 -21.68
N ALA A 20 -6.79 -21.48 -22.13
CA ALA A 20 -6.13 -22.58 -21.43
C ALA A 20 -5.57 -22.14 -20.07
N LEU A 21 -4.93 -20.96 -20.02
CA LEU A 21 -4.47 -20.33 -18.78
C LEU A 21 -5.64 -19.99 -17.84
N ALA A 22 -6.73 -19.43 -18.36
CA ALA A 22 -7.92 -19.10 -17.57
C ALA A 22 -8.56 -20.36 -16.96
N ARG A 23 -8.64 -21.48 -17.71
CA ARG A 23 -9.12 -22.76 -17.18
C ARG A 23 -8.21 -23.31 -16.08
N LYS A 24 -6.89 -23.19 -16.25
CA LYS A 24 -5.91 -23.61 -15.23
C LYS A 24 -6.04 -22.79 -13.95
N ILE A 25 -6.16 -21.46 -14.07
CA ILE A 25 -6.36 -20.55 -12.94
C ILE A 25 -7.70 -20.82 -12.23
N ASN A 26 -8.77 -21.10 -12.98
CA ASN A 26 -10.11 -21.31 -12.40
C ASN A 26 -10.27 -22.68 -11.71
N ARG A 27 -9.45 -23.68 -12.08
CA ARG A 27 -9.43 -25.00 -11.45
C ARG A 27 -8.92 -24.93 -10.00
N ASP A 28 -7.98 -24.03 -9.72
CA ASP A 28 -7.34 -23.91 -8.40
C ASP A 28 -7.93 -22.76 -7.57
N ARG A 29 -8.54 -23.07 -6.42
CA ARG A 29 -9.19 -22.07 -5.54
C ARG A 29 -8.23 -20.97 -5.06
N ARG A 30 -6.96 -21.33 -4.78
CA ARG A 30 -5.94 -20.39 -4.28
C ARG A 30 -5.43 -19.45 -5.38
N LEU A 31 -5.16 -19.97 -6.58
CA LEU A 31 -4.76 -19.16 -7.73
C LEU A 31 -5.90 -18.23 -8.17
N ARG A 32 -7.14 -18.74 -8.22
CA ARG A 32 -8.32 -17.93 -8.53
C ARG A 32 -8.48 -16.76 -7.57
N ALA A 33 -8.29 -16.96 -6.27
CA ALA A 33 -8.37 -15.89 -5.28
C ALA A 33 -7.28 -14.82 -5.47
N MET A 34 -6.02 -15.22 -5.70
CA MET A 34 -4.93 -14.28 -5.99
C MET A 34 -5.16 -13.48 -7.28
N VAL A 35 -5.54 -14.16 -8.36
CA VAL A 35 -5.76 -13.50 -9.66
C VAL A 35 -6.96 -12.55 -9.57
N THR A 36 -8.03 -12.95 -8.87
CA THR A 36 -9.19 -12.06 -8.64
C THR A 36 -8.80 -10.85 -7.79
N PHE A 37 -7.97 -11.02 -6.76
CA PHE A 37 -7.46 -9.91 -5.96
C PHE A 37 -6.60 -8.95 -6.79
N VAL A 38 -5.66 -9.46 -7.59
CA VAL A 38 -4.80 -8.63 -8.46
C VAL A 38 -5.62 -7.91 -9.52
N LEU A 39 -6.58 -8.60 -10.15
CA LEU A 39 -7.48 -8.00 -11.14
C LEU A 39 -8.41 -6.94 -10.51
N ALA A 40 -8.95 -7.20 -9.32
CA ALA A 40 -9.81 -6.25 -8.62
C ALA A 40 -9.04 -4.96 -8.27
N ASN A 41 -7.83 -5.08 -7.73
CA ASN A 41 -6.99 -3.92 -7.43
C ASN A 41 -6.55 -3.18 -8.70
N GLY A 42 -6.15 -3.91 -9.76
CA GLY A 42 -5.77 -3.32 -11.04
C GLY A 42 -6.92 -2.57 -11.73
N LEU A 43 -8.13 -3.14 -11.71
CA LEU A 43 -9.33 -2.49 -12.26
C LEU A 43 -9.78 -1.30 -11.43
N TYR A 44 -9.62 -1.35 -10.10
CA TYR A 44 -9.86 -0.22 -9.21
C TYR A 44 -8.91 0.95 -9.50
N MET A 45 -7.60 0.67 -9.67
CA MET A 45 -6.62 1.68 -10.07
C MET A 45 -6.89 2.27 -11.45
N LYS A 46 -7.38 1.48 -12.42
CA LYS A 46 -7.72 1.99 -13.76
C LYS A 46 -8.87 3.00 -13.73
N LYS A 47 -9.87 2.84 -12.84
CA LYS A 47 -10.92 3.86 -12.63
C LYS A 47 -10.37 5.16 -12.03
N ALA A 48 -9.35 5.08 -11.17
CA ALA A 48 -8.72 6.25 -10.57
C ALA A 48 -7.92 7.09 -11.59
N TYR A 49 -7.30 6.45 -12.59
CA TYR A 49 -6.51 7.12 -13.62
C TYR A 49 -7.32 7.85 -14.71
N ALA A 50 -8.64 7.63 -14.80
CA ALA A 50 -9.49 8.27 -15.82
C ALA A 50 -10.03 9.64 -15.40
N ALA A 51 -9.83 10.07 -14.15
CA ALA A 51 -10.22 11.40 -13.69
C ALA A 51 -8.97 12.25 -13.47
N SER A 52 -8.78 13.23 -14.34
CA SER A 52 -7.80 14.33 -14.25
C SER A 52 -8.06 15.28 -13.07
N ASN A 53 -8.48 14.74 -11.91
CA ASN A 53 -8.85 15.51 -10.73
C ASN A 53 -7.83 15.22 -9.63
N LEU A 54 -6.75 16.02 -9.63
CA LEU A 54 -5.72 16.01 -8.57
C LEU A 54 -6.35 16.12 -7.17
N ASP A 55 -7.50 16.78 -7.03
CA ASP A 55 -8.24 16.90 -5.77
C ASP A 55 -8.70 15.56 -5.19
N LYS A 56 -9.12 14.63 -6.05
CA LYS A 56 -9.54 13.29 -5.61
C LYS A 56 -8.35 12.46 -5.15
N VAL A 57 -7.20 12.64 -5.81
CA VAL A 57 -5.94 12.00 -5.42
C VAL A 57 -5.47 12.54 -4.06
N ASN A 58 -5.56 13.86 -3.86
CA ASN A 58 -5.19 14.49 -2.59
C ASN A 58 -6.12 14.01 -1.46
N SER A 59 -7.43 13.97 -1.70
CA SER A 59 -8.42 13.46 -0.74
C SER A 59 -8.18 11.99 -0.36
N ALA A 60 -7.89 11.14 -1.36
CA ALA A 60 -7.54 9.74 -1.11
C ALA A 60 -6.22 9.61 -0.31
N GLY A 61 -5.23 10.45 -0.62
CA GLY A 61 -3.97 10.52 0.12
C GLY A 61 -4.17 10.84 1.60
N PHE A 62 -5.00 11.84 1.92
CA PHE A 62 -5.30 12.20 3.31
C PHE A 62 -6.05 11.09 4.06
N GLN A 63 -6.95 10.37 3.40
CA GLN A 63 -7.65 9.24 4.02
C GLN A 63 -6.69 8.10 4.36
N ILE A 64 -5.80 7.73 3.43
CA ILE A 64 -4.79 6.69 3.67
C ILE A 64 -3.83 7.12 4.79
N LEU A 65 -3.42 8.39 4.80
CA LEU A 65 -2.55 8.93 5.84
C LEU A 65 -3.20 8.84 7.24
N ASN A 66 -4.50 9.14 7.36
CA ASN A 66 -5.24 8.99 8.62
C ASN A 66 -5.35 7.52 9.08
N ILE A 67 -5.53 6.59 8.14
CA ILE A 67 -5.52 5.16 8.45
C ILE A 67 -4.14 4.75 8.98
N VAL A 68 -3.06 5.13 8.29
CA VAL A 68 -1.68 4.81 8.70
C VAL A 68 -1.34 5.42 10.06
N ARG A 69 -1.75 6.67 10.33
CA ARG A 69 -1.59 7.33 11.64
C ARG A 69 -2.31 6.58 12.75
N THR A 70 -3.54 6.12 12.49
CA THR A 70 -4.32 5.37 13.48
C THR A 70 -3.66 4.03 13.81
N PHE A 71 -3.27 3.26 12.79
CA PHE A 71 -2.53 2.00 13.02
C PHE A 71 -1.16 2.24 13.67
N GLY A 72 -0.43 3.25 13.21
CA GLY A 72 0.88 3.62 13.76
C GLY A 72 0.81 4.02 15.23
N TYR A 73 -0.26 4.71 15.65
CA TYR A 73 -0.49 5.09 17.06
C TYR A 73 -0.60 3.85 17.95
N TRP A 74 -1.47 2.91 17.58
CA TRP A 74 -1.66 1.68 18.34
C TRP A 74 -0.39 0.81 18.39
N ILE A 75 0.31 0.68 17.27
CA ILE A 75 1.57 -0.09 17.22
C ILE A 75 2.65 0.57 18.08
N CYS A 76 2.81 1.90 18.04
CA CYS A 76 3.80 2.61 18.84
C CYS A 76 3.50 2.51 20.34
N ILE A 77 2.23 2.59 20.76
CA ILE A 77 1.85 2.42 22.16
C ILE A 77 2.16 1.02 22.66
N ILE A 78 1.74 0.00 21.91
CA ILE A 78 1.97 -1.39 22.31
C ILE A 78 3.48 -1.69 22.38
N GLY A 79 4.25 -1.23 21.38
CA GLY A 79 5.71 -1.37 21.38
C GLY A 79 6.38 -0.66 22.55
N CYS A 80 5.96 0.58 22.85
CA CYS A 80 6.49 1.38 23.94
C CYS A 80 6.24 0.69 25.30
N ILE A 81 5.01 0.23 25.55
CA ILE A 81 4.68 -0.47 26.80
C ILE A 81 5.51 -1.74 26.95
N MET A 82 5.68 -2.54 25.89
CA MET A 82 6.49 -3.76 25.93
C MET A 82 7.97 -3.48 26.24
N GLU A 83 8.58 -2.45 25.63
CA GLU A 83 9.96 -2.06 25.90
C GLU A 83 10.15 -1.50 27.33
N ILE A 84 9.18 -0.73 27.83
CA ILE A 84 9.18 -0.22 29.21
C ILE A 84 9.13 -1.39 30.19
N VAL A 85 8.20 -2.33 30.02
CA VAL A 85 8.08 -3.52 30.90
C VAL A 85 9.38 -4.33 30.87
N ARG A 86 9.98 -4.55 29.69
CA ARG A 86 11.27 -5.24 29.58
C ARG A 86 12.41 -4.52 30.32
N SER A 87 12.46 -3.20 30.24
CA SER A 87 13.51 -2.41 30.90
C SER A 87 13.32 -2.39 32.42
N LEU A 88 12.07 -2.36 32.89
CA LEU A 88 11.73 -2.51 34.31
C LEU A 88 12.12 -3.89 34.85
N MET A 89 11.91 -4.97 34.08
CA MET A 89 12.37 -6.32 34.47
C MET A 89 13.89 -6.42 34.57
N GLN A 90 14.64 -5.59 33.84
CA GLN A 90 16.10 -5.51 33.92
C GLN A 90 16.60 -4.57 35.03
N GLY A 91 15.69 -3.90 35.75
CA GLY A 91 16.01 -2.96 36.82
C GLY A 91 16.55 -1.61 36.34
N ASP A 92 16.59 -1.35 35.03
CA ASP A 92 17.09 -0.10 34.47
C ASP A 92 15.94 0.89 34.25
N THR A 93 15.77 1.80 35.21
CA THR A 93 14.75 2.86 35.16
C THR A 93 15.22 4.10 34.41
N LYS A 94 16.54 4.26 34.14
CA LYS A 94 17.09 5.43 33.45
C LYS A 94 16.86 5.35 31.94
N SER A 95 16.77 4.15 31.38
CA SER A 95 16.55 3.91 29.95
C SER A 95 15.10 4.17 29.50
N ILE A 96 14.13 4.19 30.41
CA ILE A 96 12.70 4.43 30.12
C ILE A 96 12.49 5.75 29.35
N GLY A 97 13.18 6.82 29.76
CA GLY A 97 13.09 8.11 29.07
C GLY A 97 13.55 8.05 27.62
N LYS A 98 14.61 7.27 27.33
CA LYS A 98 15.10 7.06 25.96
C LYS A 98 14.11 6.27 25.11
N ILE A 99 13.44 5.28 25.71
CA ILE A 99 12.41 4.47 25.06
C ILE A 99 11.21 5.34 24.69
N ILE A 100 10.71 6.16 25.63
CA ILE A 100 9.62 7.09 25.37
C ILE A 100 9.99 8.03 24.22
N LEU A 101 11.18 8.62 24.26
CA LEU A 101 11.63 9.55 23.23
C LEU A 101 11.73 8.89 21.84
N LYS A 102 12.22 7.65 21.77
CA LYS A 102 12.28 6.86 20.53
C LYS A 102 10.90 6.69 19.90
N TYR A 103 9.89 6.29 20.69
CA TYR A 103 8.53 6.08 20.17
C TYR A 103 7.80 7.40 19.88
N VAL A 104 8.05 8.46 20.66
CA VAL A 104 7.51 9.80 20.39
C VAL A 104 8.08 10.37 19.09
N LEU A 105 9.39 10.25 18.85
CA LEU A 105 10.02 10.69 17.59
C LEU A 105 9.54 9.84 16.41
N GLY A 106 9.44 8.52 16.60
CA GLY A 106 8.91 7.62 15.58
C GLY A 106 7.48 7.98 15.19
N PHE A 107 6.59 8.16 16.15
CA PHE A 107 5.21 8.54 15.88
C PHE A 107 5.09 9.99 15.36
N GLY A 108 5.84 10.91 15.94
CA GLY A 108 5.89 12.32 15.54
C GLY A 108 6.30 12.49 14.08
N SER A 109 7.17 11.61 13.57
CA SER A 109 7.55 11.62 12.15
C SER A 109 6.36 11.43 11.21
N PHE A 110 5.33 10.66 11.57
CA PHE A 110 4.11 10.47 10.75
C PHE A 110 3.26 11.74 10.62
N TYR A 111 3.47 12.74 11.49
CA TYR A 111 2.83 14.05 11.40
C TYR A 111 3.76 15.10 10.83
N PHE A 112 5.04 15.04 11.19
CA PHE A 112 6.06 15.96 10.73
C PHE A 112 6.39 15.79 9.24
N LEU A 113 6.54 14.56 8.74
CA LEU A 113 6.88 14.32 7.33
C LEU A 113 5.86 14.92 6.35
N PRO A 114 4.54 14.66 6.51
CA PRO A 114 3.53 15.21 5.62
C PRO A 114 3.57 16.75 5.61
N TRP A 115 3.66 17.36 6.79
CA TRP A 115 3.79 18.81 6.92
C TRP A 115 5.06 19.35 6.23
N PHE A 116 6.19 18.66 6.39
CA PHE A 116 7.46 19.04 5.76
C PHE A 116 7.42 18.93 4.23
N PHE A 117 6.78 17.89 3.70
CA PHE A 117 6.60 17.73 2.25
C PHE A 117 5.64 18.76 1.66
N ASP A 118 4.58 19.11 2.40
CA ASP A 118 3.68 20.20 2.00
C ASP A 118 4.43 21.54 1.99
N LEU A 119 5.28 21.82 2.98
CA LEU A 119 6.12 23.03 3.01
C LEU A 119 7.08 23.10 1.82
N ILE A 120 7.75 22.00 1.48
CA ILE A 120 8.61 21.95 0.28
C ILE A 120 7.78 22.22 -0.98
N ARG A 121 6.59 21.61 -1.08
CA ARG A 121 5.69 21.82 -2.22
C ARG A 121 5.28 23.28 -2.38
N GLU A 122 4.96 23.96 -1.28
CA GLU A 122 4.62 25.38 -1.26
C GLU A 122 5.79 26.29 -1.69
N MET A 123 7.04 25.87 -1.48
CA MET A 123 8.21 26.63 -1.91
C MET A 123 8.53 26.51 -3.42
N PHE A 124 8.08 25.44 -4.08
CA PHE A 124 8.36 25.16 -5.50
C PHE A 124 7.17 25.43 -6.43
N VAL A 125 6.04 25.90 -5.89
CA VAL A 125 4.86 26.40 -6.62
C VAL A 125 4.83 27.91 -6.51
#